data_AF-A0A417XTZ2-F1
#
_entry.id   AF-A0A417XTZ2-F1
#
_cell.length_a   1.000
_cell.length_b   1.000
_cell.length_c   1.000
_cell.angle_alpha   90.00
_cell.angle_beta   90.00
_cell.angle_gamma   90.00
#
_symmetry.space_group_name_H-M   'P 1'
#
loop_
_entity.id
_entity.type
_entity.pdbx_description
1 polymer ?
#
loop_
_entity_poly.entity_id
_entity_poly.type
_entity_poly.pdbx_seq_one_letter_code
_entity_poly.pdbx_strand_id
1 'polypeptide(L)'
;MKVPRSVLRVVILGPALLASGVSLLVVLALLPPDVSLLAFLLGAGWLAALAAGAGEGPLVEVLTRSRRATAAELEVLDQVVVRVAGLDVDAAWEVRRVYVRRAPRAAMPAALRVGRRSVVVTPWVVGAVYTGAVTVEEATAVLAHALGSHRAARPRCELAVLAFTFPWRAIRDLTRGIGAGFASISLVRSAWLLRGLVGVVCVLQSVLEGRAAIGVLAGVVIALSYAVPAAERAWATRVWVAGDQFVVQAGLGWALAGLLRRHRYPVTIERLQRLDAPAPPSRVLRLVRN
;
A
#
# COMPACT_ATOMS: atom_id res chain seq x y z
N MET A 1 -5.77 -22.55 7.58
CA MET A 1 -6.84 -21.66 8.08
C MET A 1 -6.71 -20.28 7.42
N LYS A 2 -7.79 -19.71 6.85
CA LYS A 2 -7.73 -18.37 6.23
C LYS A 2 -7.86 -17.30 7.32
N VAL A 3 -6.75 -16.65 7.70
CA VAL A 3 -6.76 -15.53 8.66
C VAL A 3 -7.65 -14.40 8.12
N PRO A 4 -8.61 -13.86 8.89
CA PRO A 4 -9.50 -12.81 8.40
C PRO A 4 -8.72 -11.51 8.10
N ARG A 5 -9.22 -10.73 7.13
CA ARG A 5 -8.57 -9.47 6.70
C ARG A 5 -8.50 -8.42 7.82
N SER A 6 -9.48 -8.39 8.72
CA SER A 6 -9.52 -7.48 9.88
C SER A 6 -8.34 -7.74 10.82
N VAL A 7 -8.11 -8.99 11.20
CA VAL A 7 -6.97 -9.38 12.05
C VAL A 7 -5.65 -8.99 11.40
N LEU A 8 -5.50 -9.22 10.09
CA LEU A 8 -4.28 -8.84 9.39
C LEU A 8 -4.02 -7.32 9.45
N ARG A 9 -5.07 -6.51 9.31
CA ARG A 9 -4.97 -5.06 9.43
C ARG A 9 -4.62 -4.61 10.83
N VAL A 10 -5.24 -5.19 11.85
CA VAL A 10 -4.94 -4.86 13.25
C VAL A 10 -3.48 -5.18 13.56
N VAL A 11 -2.99 -6.34 13.13
CA VAL A 11 -1.59 -6.75 13.32
C VAL A 11 -0.64 -5.79 12.59
N ILE A 12 -0.94 -5.39 11.35
CA ILE A 12 -0.06 -4.49 10.57
C ILE A 12 -0.11 -3.04 11.08
N LEU A 13 -1.31 -2.50 11.27
CA LEU A 13 -1.52 -1.08 11.56
C LEU A 13 -1.46 -0.76 13.05
N GLY A 14 -1.92 -1.66 13.92
CA GLY A 14 -2.01 -1.44 15.36
C GLY A 14 -0.69 -0.97 15.98
N PRO A 15 0.43 -1.71 15.79
CA PRO A 15 1.72 -1.29 16.32
C PRO A 15 2.18 0.07 15.77
N ALA A 16 1.93 0.34 14.49
CA ALA A 16 2.30 1.61 13.87
C ALA A 16 1.49 2.79 14.41
N LEU A 17 0.18 2.60 14.61
CA LEU A 17 -0.72 3.60 15.20
C LEU A 17 -0.32 3.87 16.66
N LEU A 18 -0.04 2.81 17.44
CA LEU A 18 0.38 2.95 18.84
C LEU A 18 1.72 3.68 18.94
N ALA A 19 2.74 3.25 18.18
CA ALA A 19 4.05 3.88 18.20
C ALA A 19 3.98 5.36 17.80
N SER A 20 3.30 5.68 16.69
CA SER A 20 3.09 7.07 16.27
C SER A 20 2.29 7.88 17.29
N GLY A 21 1.25 7.32 17.90
CA GLY A 21 0.46 7.99 18.92
C GLY A 21 1.26 8.31 20.17
N VAL A 22 2.06 7.35 20.65
CA VAL A 22 2.99 7.58 21.77
C VAL A 22 4.02 8.65 21.40
N SER A 23 4.62 8.59 20.21
CA SER A 23 5.54 9.64 19.74
C SER A 23 4.89 11.02 19.70
N LEU A 24 3.65 11.11 19.21
CA LEU A 24 2.89 12.36 19.20
C LEU A 24 2.68 12.89 20.61
N LEU A 25 2.23 12.04 21.55
CA LEU A 25 2.02 12.44 22.94
C LEU A 25 3.31 12.92 23.61
N VAL A 26 4.43 12.25 23.37
CA VAL A 26 5.74 12.68 23.87
C VAL A 26 6.12 14.05 23.31
N VAL A 27 5.94 14.29 22.01
CA VAL A 27 6.23 15.60 21.40
C VAL A 27 5.32 16.69 21.95
N LEU A 28 4.02 16.40 22.14
CA LEU A 28 3.07 17.34 22.72
C LEU A 28 3.40 17.67 24.18
N ALA A 29 3.84 16.68 24.96
CA ALA A 29 4.25 16.89 26.35
C ALA A 29 5.52 17.74 26.52
N LEU A 30 6.36 17.82 25.48
CA LEU A 30 7.56 18.66 25.46
C LEU A 30 7.28 20.13 25.08
N LEU A 31 6.07 20.43 24.59
CA LEU A 31 5.67 21.78 24.20
C LEU A 31 5.01 22.54 25.37
N PRO A 32 5.05 23.88 25.39
CA PRO A 32 4.25 24.66 26.33
C PRO A 32 2.75 24.33 26.22
N PRO A 33 1.97 24.38 27.31
CA PRO A 33 0.58 23.92 27.33
C PRO A 33 -0.29 24.51 26.21
N ASP A 34 -0.24 25.83 26.02
CA ASP A 34 -1.04 26.52 25.00
C ASP A 34 -0.66 26.10 23.58
N VAL A 35 0.64 25.91 23.33
CA VAL A 35 1.17 25.44 22.04
C VAL A 35 0.80 23.98 21.80
N SER A 36 0.86 23.14 22.84
CA SER A 36 0.50 21.72 22.76
C SER A 36 -0.97 21.52 22.41
N LEU A 37 -1.87 22.32 23.02
CA LEU A 37 -3.30 22.27 22.73
C LEU A 37 -3.57 22.71 21.29
N LEU A 38 -2.99 23.83 20.86
CA LEU A 38 -3.13 24.31 19.49
C LEU A 38 -2.60 23.29 18.48
N ALA A 39 -1.42 22.72 18.71
CA ALA A 39 -0.82 21.71 17.85
C ALA A 39 -1.68 20.43 17.78
N PHE A 40 -2.24 19.99 18.90
CA PHE A 40 -3.16 18.85 18.96
C PHE A 40 -4.43 19.12 18.14
N LEU A 41 -5.07 20.27 18.34
CA LEU A 41 -6.29 20.64 17.63
C LEU A 41 -6.06 20.78 16.12
N LEU A 42 -4.96 21.43 15.71
CA LEU A 42 -4.59 21.54 14.30
C LEU A 42 -4.27 20.18 13.68
N GLY A 43 -3.52 19.33 14.38
CA GLY A 43 -3.21 17.98 13.93
C GLY A 43 -4.45 17.10 13.80
N ALA A 44 -5.33 17.11 14.80
CA ALA A 44 -6.60 16.39 14.77
C ALA A 44 -7.52 16.90 13.65
N GLY A 45 -7.64 18.23 13.50
CA GLY A 45 -8.41 18.86 12.42
C GLY A 45 -7.87 18.49 11.04
N TRP A 46 -6.54 18.49 10.86
CA TRP A 46 -5.89 18.05 9.62
C TRP A 46 -6.17 16.58 9.30
N LEU A 47 -6.07 15.69 10.30
CA LEU A 47 -6.39 14.26 10.12
C LEU A 47 -7.88 14.04 9.81
N ALA A 48 -8.77 14.79 10.44
CA ALA A 48 -10.20 14.75 10.15
C ALA A 48 -10.49 15.23 8.71
N ALA A 49 -9.83 16.31 8.27
CA ALA A 49 -9.92 16.80 6.90
C ALA A 49 -9.42 15.74 5.89
N LEU A 50 -8.30 15.07 6.17
CA LEU A 50 -7.79 13.96 5.36
C LEU A 50 -8.75 12.76 5.34
N ALA A 51 -9.38 12.45 6.47
CA ALA A 51 -10.38 11.38 6.56
C ALA A 51 -11.64 11.72 5.74
N ALA A 52 -12.03 13.00 5.69
CA ALA A 52 -13.07 13.51 4.82
C ALA A 52 -12.67 13.56 3.33
N GLY A 53 -11.38 13.46 3.02
CA GLY A 53 -10.83 13.49 1.64
C GLY A 53 -10.35 14.87 1.18
N ALA A 54 -10.31 15.87 2.07
CA ALA A 54 -9.65 17.13 1.82
C ALA A 54 -8.11 16.95 1.90
N GLY A 55 -7.32 17.79 1.22
CA GLY A 55 -5.85 17.75 1.29
C GLY A 55 -5.17 16.57 0.58
N GLU A 56 -5.90 15.75 -0.17
CA GLU A 56 -5.35 14.55 -0.85
C GLU A 56 -4.19 14.87 -1.80
N GLY A 57 -4.28 15.96 -2.56
CA GLY A 57 -3.29 16.28 -3.60
C GLY A 57 -1.87 16.52 -3.09
N PRO A 58 -1.65 17.51 -2.20
CA PRO A 58 -0.34 17.77 -1.60
C PRO A 58 0.23 16.54 -0.89
N LEU A 59 -0.62 15.78 -0.19
CA LEU A 59 -0.19 14.60 0.54
C LEU A 59 0.25 13.48 -0.41
N VAL A 60 -0.45 13.27 -1.53
CA VAL A 60 -0.03 12.32 -2.57
C VAL A 60 1.32 12.72 -3.15
N GLU A 61 1.53 14.00 -3.48
CA GLU A 61 2.81 14.51 -4.01
C GLU A 61 3.97 14.21 -3.05
N VAL A 62 3.80 14.50 -1.75
CA VAL A 62 4.82 14.27 -0.73
C VAL A 62 5.05 12.77 -0.48
N LEU A 63 4.00 12.00 -0.17
CA LEU A 63 4.13 10.59 0.21
C LEU A 63 4.64 9.71 -0.93
N THR A 64 4.24 10.04 -2.17
CA THR A 64 4.62 9.26 -3.34
C THR A 64 5.79 9.87 -4.11
N ARG A 65 6.32 11.01 -3.67
CA ARG A 65 7.34 11.79 -4.39
C ARG A 65 6.97 11.96 -5.86
N SER A 66 5.75 12.42 -6.08
CA SER A 66 5.16 12.61 -7.41
C SER A 66 4.92 14.09 -7.70
N ARG A 67 4.65 14.38 -8.96
CA ARG A 67 4.13 15.68 -9.41
C ARG A 67 2.84 15.45 -10.16
N ARG A 68 2.02 16.48 -10.31
CA ARG A 68 0.90 16.44 -11.24
C ARG A 68 1.41 16.12 -12.65
N ALA A 69 0.64 15.34 -13.40
CA ALA A 69 0.91 15.10 -14.80
C ALA A 69 0.88 16.43 -15.57
N THR A 70 1.78 16.61 -16.54
CA THR A 70 1.72 17.75 -17.46
C THR A 70 0.57 17.57 -18.44
N ALA A 71 0.18 18.64 -19.15
CA ALA A 71 -0.88 18.55 -20.16
C ALA A 71 -0.58 17.49 -21.23
N ALA A 72 0.66 17.41 -21.72
CA ALA A 72 1.08 16.41 -22.68
C ALA A 72 0.98 14.97 -22.14
N GLU A 73 1.36 14.73 -20.88
CA GLU A 73 1.24 13.41 -20.27
C GLU A 73 -0.23 13.01 -20.04
N LEU A 74 -1.09 13.98 -19.75
CA LEU A 74 -2.54 13.75 -19.64
C LEU A 74 -3.14 13.39 -21.00
N GLU A 75 -2.74 14.08 -22.07
CA GLU A 75 -3.18 13.79 -23.43
C GLU A 75 -2.81 12.37 -23.87
N VAL A 76 -1.57 11.94 -23.59
CA VAL A 76 -1.13 10.55 -23.86
C VAL A 76 -1.95 9.52 -23.09
N LEU A 77 -2.33 9.83 -21.84
CA LEU A 77 -3.09 8.91 -20.99
C LEU A 77 -4.60 9.04 -21.14
N ASP A 78 -5.12 10.00 -21.90
CA ASP A 78 -6.53 10.35 -21.94
C ASP A 78 -7.40 9.14 -22.29
N GLN A 79 -7.08 8.47 -23.40
CA GLN A 79 -7.78 7.26 -23.83
C GLN A 79 -7.71 6.14 -22.80
N VAL A 80 -6.59 6.02 -22.09
CA VAL A 80 -6.42 5.00 -21.04
C VAL A 80 -7.34 5.32 -19.86
N VAL A 81 -7.39 6.59 -19.43
CA VAL A 81 -8.25 7.05 -18.32
C VAL A 81 -9.72 6.87 -18.67
N VAL A 82 -10.13 7.24 -19.88
CA VAL A 82 -11.49 7.06 -20.40
C VAL A 82 -11.88 5.58 -20.42
N ARG A 83 -11.02 4.70 -20.94
CA ARG A 83 -11.29 3.25 -20.96
C ARG A 83 -11.43 2.68 -19.56
N VAL A 84 -10.54 3.04 -18.62
CA VAL A 84 -10.65 2.57 -17.23
C VAL A 84 -11.91 3.11 -16.57
N ALA A 85 -12.32 4.35 -16.86
CA ALA A 85 -13.58 4.90 -16.37
C ALA A 85 -14.81 4.16 -16.90
N GLY A 86 -14.73 3.61 -18.12
CA GLY A 86 -15.78 2.78 -18.72
C GLY A 86 -15.89 1.36 -18.19
N LEU A 87 -14.94 0.86 -17.37
CA LEU A 87 -14.98 -0.49 -16.78
C LEU A 87 -15.96 -0.59 -15.58
N ASP A 88 -17.06 0.16 -15.61
CA ASP A 88 -17.93 0.43 -14.46
C ASP A 88 -18.57 -0.84 -13.86
N VAL A 89 -17.87 -1.43 -12.89
CA VAL A 89 -18.41 -2.40 -11.94
C VAL A 89 -18.60 -1.66 -10.61
N ASP A 90 -19.74 -0.98 -10.51
CA ASP A 90 -20.27 -0.26 -9.35
C ASP A 90 -19.47 0.99 -8.91
N ALA A 91 -19.63 2.11 -9.61
CA ALA A 91 -19.73 3.48 -9.07
C ALA A 91 -18.56 4.05 -8.23
N ALA A 92 -17.30 3.62 -8.41
CA ALA A 92 -16.18 4.08 -7.56
C ALA A 92 -14.89 4.52 -8.29
N TRP A 93 -14.93 4.76 -9.60
CA TRP A 93 -13.82 5.36 -10.34
C TRP A 93 -14.04 6.86 -10.58
N GLU A 94 -13.82 7.67 -9.54
CA GLU A 94 -13.69 9.13 -9.67
C GLU A 94 -12.21 9.54 -9.71
N VAL A 95 -11.43 9.09 -10.69
CA VAL A 95 -10.08 9.62 -10.83
C VAL A 95 -10.18 11.03 -11.40
N ARG A 96 -9.91 12.02 -10.56
CA ARG A 96 -9.89 13.43 -10.94
C ARG A 96 -8.48 13.97 -11.12
N ARG A 97 -7.46 13.24 -10.65
CA ARG A 97 -6.07 13.71 -10.65
C ARG A 97 -5.11 12.58 -10.99
N VAL A 98 -4.30 12.83 -12.02
CA VAL A 98 -3.20 11.95 -12.42
C VAL A 98 -1.88 12.58 -12.00
N TYR A 99 -1.06 11.77 -11.36
CA TYR A 99 0.26 12.14 -10.86
C TYR A 99 1.31 11.25 -11.51
N VAL A 100 2.46 11.84 -11.83
CA VAL A 100 3.63 11.15 -12.37
C VAL A 100 4.73 11.17 -11.33
N ARG A 101 5.32 10.00 -11.03
CA ARG A 101 6.42 9.91 -10.05
C ARG A 101 7.66 10.64 -10.55
N ARG A 102 8.39 11.30 -9.64
CA ARG A 102 9.66 11.96 -9.99
C ARG A 102 10.84 10.99 -10.01
N ALA A 103 10.85 10.02 -9.09
CA ALA A 103 11.94 9.04 -8.95
C ALA A 103 11.37 7.61 -8.88
N PRO A 104 11.25 6.90 -10.02
CA PRO A 104 10.81 5.51 -10.01
C PRO A 104 11.90 4.64 -9.37
N ARG A 105 11.52 3.84 -8.36
CA ARG A 105 12.37 2.74 -7.86
C ARG A 105 11.98 1.45 -8.56
N ALA A 106 12.95 0.59 -8.86
CA ALA A 106 12.74 -0.68 -9.56
C ALA A 106 11.65 -1.58 -8.94
N ALA A 107 11.45 -1.51 -7.62
CA ALA A 107 10.47 -2.31 -6.89
C ALA A 107 9.05 -1.70 -6.86
N MET A 108 8.80 -0.56 -7.48
CA MET A 108 7.49 0.11 -7.40
C MET A 108 6.55 -0.30 -8.54
N PRO A 109 5.24 -0.44 -8.26
CA PRO A 109 4.27 -0.79 -9.28
C PRO A 109 4.17 0.32 -10.34
N ALA A 110 3.91 -0.09 -11.58
CA ALA A 110 3.77 0.78 -12.74
C ALA A 110 2.66 1.83 -12.59
N ALA A 111 1.57 1.47 -11.90
CA ALA A 111 0.53 2.38 -11.46
C ALA A 111 0.07 2.05 -10.03
N LEU A 112 -0.38 3.07 -9.30
CA LEU A 112 -0.89 2.97 -7.95
C LEU A 112 -2.04 3.95 -7.75
N ARG A 113 -3.19 3.49 -7.28
CA ARG A 113 -4.24 4.38 -6.76
C ARG A 113 -3.96 4.72 -5.30
N VAL A 114 -4.00 6.00 -4.97
CA VAL A 114 -3.78 6.52 -3.61
C VAL A 114 -4.93 7.45 -3.25
N GLY A 115 -5.57 7.22 -2.11
CA GLY A 115 -6.73 8.02 -1.72
C GLY A 115 -7.94 7.77 -2.61
N ARG A 116 -8.86 8.74 -2.67
CA ARG A 116 -10.17 8.54 -3.31
C ARG A 116 -10.15 8.91 -4.79
N ARG A 117 -9.33 9.88 -5.18
CA ARG A 117 -9.42 10.54 -6.50
C ARG A 117 -8.09 10.63 -7.26
N SER A 118 -7.02 10.08 -6.69
CA SER A 118 -5.67 10.23 -7.24
C SER A 118 -5.10 8.91 -7.73
N VAL A 119 -4.50 8.96 -8.91
CA VAL A 119 -3.71 7.86 -9.46
C VAL A 119 -2.30 8.34 -9.71
N VAL A 120 -1.34 7.53 -9.32
CA VAL A 120 0.08 7.77 -9.47
C VAL A 120 0.64 6.76 -10.47
N VAL A 121 1.22 7.25 -11.55
CA VAL A 121 1.81 6.45 -12.63
C VAL A 121 3.33 6.69 -12.67
N THR A 122 4.11 5.69 -13.08
CA THR A 122 5.54 5.87 -13.30
C THR A 122 5.80 6.57 -14.65
N PRO A 123 6.85 7.40 -14.77
CA PRO A 123 7.20 8.06 -16.03
C PRO A 123 7.36 7.08 -17.20
N TRP A 124 7.89 5.88 -16.92
CA TRP A 124 8.08 4.84 -17.92
C TRP A 124 6.77 4.40 -18.57
N VAL A 125 5.66 4.29 -17.83
CA VAL A 125 4.36 3.91 -18.44
C VAL A 125 3.91 4.99 -19.43
N VAL A 126 4.04 6.26 -19.04
CA VAL A 126 3.66 7.38 -19.92
C VAL A 126 4.52 7.39 -21.18
N GLY A 127 5.84 7.25 -21.02
CA GLY A 127 6.77 7.15 -22.14
C GLY A 127 6.52 5.94 -23.03
N ALA A 128 6.20 4.78 -22.45
CA ALA A 128 5.95 3.54 -23.19
C ALA A 128 4.63 3.56 -23.97
N VAL A 129 3.60 4.24 -23.45
CA VAL A 129 2.36 4.49 -24.19
C VAL A 129 2.61 5.48 -25.33
N TYR A 130 3.35 6.56 -25.06
CA TYR A 130 3.72 7.54 -26.08
C TYR A 130 4.53 6.94 -27.24
N THR A 131 5.50 6.07 -26.94
CA THR A 131 6.32 5.40 -27.96
C THR A 131 5.64 4.17 -28.60
N GLY A 132 4.42 3.82 -28.17
CA GLY A 132 3.69 2.64 -28.64
C GLY A 132 4.29 1.30 -28.17
N ALA A 133 5.28 1.31 -27.29
CA ALA A 133 5.85 0.10 -26.69
C ALA A 133 4.83 -0.66 -25.82
N VAL A 134 3.90 0.09 -25.21
CA VAL A 134 2.76 -0.41 -24.44
C VAL A 134 1.48 0.11 -25.10
N THR A 135 0.57 -0.81 -25.42
CA THR A 135 -0.72 -0.45 -26.03
C THR A 135 -1.65 0.22 -25.01
N VAL A 136 -2.64 0.97 -25.50
CA VAL A 136 -3.69 1.57 -24.66
C VAL A 136 -4.39 0.51 -23.81
N GLU A 137 -4.60 -0.68 -24.35
CA GLU A 137 -5.24 -1.80 -23.64
C GLU A 137 -4.36 -2.38 -22.53
N GLU A 138 -3.07 -2.59 -22.80
CA GLU A 138 -2.10 -3.01 -21.78
C GLU A 138 -1.96 -1.96 -20.66
N ALA A 139 -1.92 -0.67 -21.00
CA ALA A 139 -1.92 0.42 -20.01
C ALA A 139 -3.23 0.46 -19.19
N THR A 140 -4.37 0.22 -19.84
CA THR A 140 -5.69 0.10 -19.20
C THR A 140 -5.67 -1.07 -18.21
N ALA A 141 -5.10 -2.22 -18.59
CA ALA A 141 -4.98 -3.39 -17.74
C ALA A 141 -4.09 -3.14 -16.50
N VAL A 142 -2.98 -2.40 -16.66
CA VAL A 142 -2.11 -1.98 -15.55
C VAL A 142 -2.87 -1.06 -14.57
N LEU A 143 -3.62 -0.09 -15.07
CA LEU A 143 -4.43 0.80 -14.24
C LEU A 143 -5.61 0.07 -13.57
N ALA A 144 -6.26 -0.85 -14.28
CA ALA A 144 -7.30 -1.71 -13.74
C ALA A 144 -6.74 -2.60 -12.61
N HIS A 145 -5.53 -3.17 -12.76
CA HIS A 145 -4.87 -3.93 -11.70
C HIS A 145 -4.64 -3.07 -10.45
N ALA A 146 -4.18 -1.83 -10.63
CA ALA A 146 -3.98 -0.88 -9.54
C ALA A 146 -5.30 -0.52 -8.84
N LEU A 147 -6.39 -0.37 -9.60
CA LEU A 147 -7.73 -0.13 -9.08
C LEU A 147 -8.25 -1.32 -8.26
N GLY A 148 -8.20 -2.53 -8.82
CA GLY A 148 -8.64 -3.76 -8.16
C GLY A 148 -7.89 -4.00 -6.86
N SER A 149 -6.56 -3.81 -6.89
CA SER A 149 -5.69 -3.88 -5.72
C SER A 149 -6.10 -2.86 -4.65
N HIS A 150 -6.30 -1.60 -5.04
CA HIS A 150 -6.74 -0.54 -4.13
C HIS A 150 -8.12 -0.81 -3.52
N ARG A 151 -9.09 -1.30 -4.31
CA ARG A 151 -10.43 -1.69 -3.82
C ARG A 151 -10.35 -2.83 -2.81
N ALA A 152 -9.54 -3.84 -3.10
CA ALA A 152 -9.32 -4.96 -2.18
C ALA A 152 -8.65 -4.53 -0.87
N ALA A 153 -7.82 -3.49 -0.94
CA ALA A 153 -7.20 -2.88 0.22
C ALA A 153 -8.18 -2.07 1.10
N ARG A 154 -9.47 -1.90 0.71
CA ARG A 154 -10.57 -1.15 1.38
C ARG A 154 -10.09 0.00 2.30
N PRO A 155 -9.62 1.11 1.74
CA PRO A 155 -8.75 2.03 2.45
C PRO A 155 -9.53 3.23 3.03
N ARG A 156 -10.56 2.96 3.84
CA ARG A 156 -11.26 4.03 4.57
C ARG A 156 -10.24 4.78 5.44
N CYS A 157 -10.19 6.11 5.30
CA CYS A 157 -9.22 6.98 5.97
C CYS A 157 -7.75 6.66 5.68
N GLU A 158 -7.42 6.08 4.51
CA GLU A 158 -6.03 5.70 4.16
C GLU A 158 -5.06 6.85 4.40
N LEU A 159 -5.38 8.02 3.85
CA LEU A 159 -4.50 9.18 3.89
C LEU A 159 -4.28 9.67 5.31
N ALA A 160 -5.33 9.66 6.15
CA ALA A 160 -5.21 10.01 7.56
C ALA A 160 -4.35 8.98 8.31
N VAL A 161 -4.55 7.68 8.07
CA VAL A 161 -3.73 6.62 8.67
C VAL A 161 -2.28 6.71 8.18
N LEU A 162 -2.05 6.97 6.90
CA LEU A 162 -0.73 7.15 6.30
C LEU A 162 -0.01 8.35 6.91
N ALA A 163 -0.70 9.49 7.04
CA ALA A 163 -0.17 10.70 7.64
C ALA A 163 0.15 10.48 9.14
N PHE A 164 -0.78 9.89 9.90
CA PHE A 164 -0.58 9.63 11.33
C PHE A 164 0.53 8.61 11.58
N THR A 165 0.63 7.56 10.77
CA THR A 165 1.69 6.54 10.89
C THR A 165 3.02 6.97 10.26
N PHE A 166 3.10 8.16 9.68
CA PHE A 166 4.30 8.65 8.98
C PHE A 166 5.55 8.65 9.86
N PRO A 167 5.54 9.16 11.12
CA PRO A 167 6.73 9.17 11.97
C PRO A 167 7.32 7.77 12.18
N TRP A 168 6.48 6.80 12.58
CA TRP A 168 6.93 5.41 12.75
C TRP A 168 7.46 4.81 11.44
N ARG A 169 6.81 5.09 10.31
CA ARG A 169 7.25 4.58 9.01
C ARG A 169 8.59 5.17 8.58
N ALA A 170 8.83 6.44 8.84
CA ALA A 170 10.12 7.08 8.57
C ALA A 170 11.24 6.39 9.37
N ILE A 171 11.02 6.15 10.66
CA ILE A 171 11.97 5.41 11.53
C ILE A 171 12.19 3.98 11.00
N ARG A 172 11.11 3.29 10.63
CA ARG A 172 11.18 1.91 10.11
C ARG A 172 11.92 1.82 8.78
N ASP A 173 11.69 2.76 7.88
CA ASP A 173 12.33 2.76 6.56
C ASP A 173 13.81 3.16 6.68
N LEU A 174 14.14 4.09 7.61
CA LEU A 174 15.52 4.42 7.95
C LEU A 174 16.27 3.22 8.55
N THR A 175 15.69 2.56 9.54
CA THR A 175 16.29 1.37 10.19
C THR A 175 16.46 0.21 9.22
N ARG A 176 15.50 -0.01 8.31
CA ARG A 176 15.65 -1.00 7.23
C ARG A 176 16.73 -0.62 6.23
N GLY A 177 16.85 0.65 5.89
CA GLY A 177 17.92 1.15 5.00
C GLY A 177 19.31 0.88 5.58
N ILE A 178 19.49 1.20 6.87
CA ILE A 178 20.72 0.90 7.60
C ILE A 178 20.94 -0.62 7.64
N GLY A 179 19.94 -1.38 8.06
CA GLY A 179 20.03 -2.84 8.18
C GLY A 179 20.33 -3.56 6.86
N ALA A 180 19.82 -3.06 5.72
CA ALA A 180 20.10 -3.63 4.40
C ALA A 180 21.59 -3.53 4.03
N GLY A 181 22.29 -2.46 4.47
CA GLY A 181 23.72 -2.32 4.27
C GLY A 181 24.55 -3.37 5.05
N PHE A 182 24.03 -3.85 6.18
CA PHE A 182 24.68 -4.84 7.04
C PHE A 182 24.16 -6.27 6.84
N ALA A 183 23.16 -6.48 6.00
CA ALA A 183 22.49 -7.77 5.82
C ALA A 183 23.37 -8.85 5.18
N SER A 184 24.47 -8.46 4.52
CA SER A 184 25.47 -9.36 3.93
C SER A 184 26.43 -9.97 4.95
N ILE A 185 26.45 -9.48 6.20
CA ILE A 185 27.37 -9.95 7.23
C ILE A 185 26.77 -11.18 7.93
N SER A 186 27.49 -12.31 7.90
CA SER A 186 27.04 -13.57 8.50
C SER A 186 26.70 -13.45 10.00
N LEU A 187 27.48 -12.65 10.75
CA LEU A 187 27.22 -12.36 12.17
C LEU A 187 25.86 -11.71 12.41
N VAL A 188 25.43 -10.79 11.53
CA VAL A 188 24.13 -10.13 11.63
C VAL A 188 23.01 -11.15 11.43
N ARG A 189 23.18 -12.09 10.49
CA ARG A 189 22.23 -13.18 10.26
C ARG A 189 22.09 -14.09 11.49
N SER A 190 23.21 -14.44 12.12
CA SER A 190 23.23 -15.25 13.35
C SER A 190 22.64 -14.50 14.54
N ALA A 191 22.93 -13.20 14.70
CA ALA A 191 22.34 -12.36 15.74
C ALA A 191 20.81 -12.24 15.59
N TRP A 192 20.31 -12.18 14.35
CA TRP A 192 18.87 -12.19 14.07
C TRP A 192 18.17 -13.49 14.47
N LEU A 193 18.85 -14.64 14.37
CA LEU A 193 18.36 -15.93 14.88
C LEU A 193 18.36 -15.94 16.42
N LEU A 194 19.41 -15.39 17.03
CA LEU A 194 19.53 -15.33 18.49
C LEU A 194 18.51 -14.40 19.15
N ARG A 195 17.99 -13.39 18.42
CA ARG A 195 16.99 -12.45 18.94
C ARG A 195 15.72 -13.12 19.48
N GLY A 196 15.29 -14.22 18.86
CA GLY A 196 14.16 -15.00 19.36
C GLY A 196 14.47 -15.64 20.71
N LEU A 197 15.64 -16.25 20.83
CA LEU A 197 16.11 -16.89 22.06
C LEU A 197 16.32 -15.88 23.19
N VAL A 198 17.06 -14.81 22.93
CA VAL A 198 17.27 -13.71 23.89
C VAL A 198 15.95 -13.13 24.33
N GLY A 199 15.02 -12.96 23.39
CA GLY A 199 13.68 -12.49 23.69
C GLY A 199 12.93 -13.40 24.67
N VAL A 200 12.94 -14.72 24.44
CA VAL A 200 12.32 -15.70 25.34
C VAL A 200 12.98 -15.68 26.73
N VAL A 201 14.31 -15.62 26.77
CA VAL A 201 15.06 -15.53 28.04
C VAL A 201 14.69 -14.27 28.83
N CYS A 202 14.62 -13.10 28.17
CA CYS A 202 14.21 -11.85 28.83
C CYS A 202 12.79 -11.94 29.41
N VAL A 203 11.86 -12.60 28.71
CA VAL A 203 10.48 -12.80 29.20
C VAL A 203 10.49 -13.70 30.43
N LEU A 204 11.19 -14.84 30.37
CA LEU A 204 11.31 -15.78 31.47
C LEU A 204 11.94 -15.12 32.70
N GLN A 205 13.07 -14.43 32.53
CA GLN A 205 13.75 -13.71 33.61
C GLN A 205 12.86 -12.66 34.25
N SER A 206 12.14 -11.88 33.45
CA SER A 206 11.21 -10.86 33.98
C SER A 206 10.10 -11.48 34.84
N VAL A 207 9.60 -12.67 34.49
CA VAL A 207 8.60 -13.38 35.29
C VAL A 207 9.21 -13.92 36.59
N LEU A 208 10.41 -14.50 36.51
CA LEU A 208 11.14 -15.02 37.68
C LEU A 208 11.50 -13.92 38.68
N GLU A 209 11.77 -12.70 38.21
CA GLU A 209 12.04 -11.51 39.04
C GLU A 209 10.77 -10.84 39.59
N GLY A 210 9.59 -11.44 39.41
CA GLY A 210 8.31 -10.89 39.87
C GLY A 210 7.79 -9.72 39.03
N ARG A 211 8.43 -9.40 37.89
CA ARG A 211 8.07 -8.31 36.97
C ARG A 211 7.28 -8.83 35.77
N ALA A 212 6.27 -9.66 36.03
CA ALA A 212 5.51 -10.36 34.98
C ALA A 212 4.91 -9.41 33.93
N ALA A 213 4.46 -8.21 34.32
CA ALA A 213 3.92 -7.22 33.39
C ALA A 213 4.95 -6.78 32.31
N ILE A 214 6.22 -6.58 32.70
CA ILE A 214 7.30 -6.21 31.79
C ILE A 214 7.65 -7.39 30.88
N GLY A 215 7.68 -8.60 31.43
CA GLY A 215 7.88 -9.83 30.67
C GLY A 215 6.82 -10.03 29.58
N VAL A 216 5.53 -9.83 29.91
CA VAL A 216 4.43 -9.90 28.94
C VAL A 216 4.60 -8.85 27.84
N LEU A 217 4.92 -7.60 28.19
CA LEU A 217 5.13 -6.53 27.22
C LEU A 217 6.28 -6.87 26.25
N ALA A 218 7.42 -7.33 26.78
CA ALA A 218 8.56 -7.75 25.97
C ALA A 218 8.18 -8.90 25.02
N GLY A 219 7.46 -9.90 25.53
CA GLY A 219 6.96 -11.03 24.75
C GLY A 219 6.06 -10.60 23.59
N VAL A 220 5.14 -9.65 23.84
CA VAL A 220 4.28 -9.07 22.80
C VAL A 220 5.10 -8.35 21.73
N VAL A 221 6.10 -7.55 22.11
CA VAL A 221 6.98 -6.85 21.15
C VAL A 221 7.75 -7.85 20.27
N ILE A 222 8.27 -8.93 20.88
CA ILE A 222 8.96 -10.00 20.14
C ILE A 222 7.97 -10.70 19.20
N ALA A 223 6.78 -11.08 19.65
CA ALA A 223 5.77 -11.71 18.81
C ALA A 223 5.38 -10.82 17.61
N LEU A 224 5.12 -9.52 17.86
CA LEU A 224 4.76 -8.56 16.83
C LEU A 224 5.88 -8.36 15.80
N SER A 225 7.14 -8.38 16.22
CA SER A 225 8.26 -8.21 15.30
C SER A 225 8.40 -9.32 14.25
N TYR A 226 7.81 -10.51 14.49
CA TYR A 226 7.69 -11.57 13.48
C TYR A 226 6.31 -11.59 12.80
N ALA A 227 5.24 -11.33 13.57
CA ALA A 227 3.87 -11.34 13.06
C ALA A 227 3.62 -10.22 12.04
N VAL A 228 4.13 -9.00 12.26
CA VAL A 228 3.93 -7.86 11.37
C VAL A 228 4.51 -8.12 9.98
N PRO A 229 5.80 -8.50 9.79
CA PRO A 229 6.33 -8.80 8.46
C PRO A 229 5.58 -9.94 7.75
N ALA A 230 5.24 -11.00 8.48
CA ALA A 230 4.47 -12.11 7.91
C ALA A 230 3.07 -11.65 7.47
N ALA A 231 2.42 -10.82 8.28
CA ALA A 231 1.12 -10.24 7.98
C ALA A 231 1.18 -9.29 6.77
N GLU A 232 2.20 -8.44 6.68
CA GLU A 232 2.42 -7.54 5.53
C GLU A 232 2.55 -8.33 4.23
N ARG A 233 3.34 -9.41 4.22
CA ARG A 233 3.47 -10.29 3.04
C ARG A 233 2.14 -10.94 2.68
N ALA A 234 1.46 -11.52 3.65
CA ALA A 234 0.15 -12.14 3.44
C ALA A 234 -0.89 -11.13 2.91
N TRP A 235 -0.84 -9.87 3.37
CA TRP A 235 -1.72 -8.81 2.90
C TRP A 235 -1.39 -8.41 1.47
N ALA A 236 -0.11 -8.19 1.17
CA ALA A 236 0.36 -7.84 -0.16
C ALA A 236 -0.06 -8.88 -1.19
N THR A 237 0.13 -10.17 -0.91
CA THR A 237 -0.33 -11.26 -1.80
C THR A 237 -1.83 -11.21 -2.04
N ARG A 238 -2.64 -10.98 -1.00
CA ARG A 238 -4.11 -10.92 -1.12
C ARG A 238 -4.59 -9.73 -1.94
N VAL A 239 -3.94 -8.58 -1.77
CA VAL A 239 -4.24 -7.35 -2.51
C VAL A 239 -3.88 -7.55 -3.99
N TRP A 240 -2.72 -8.14 -4.25
CA TRP A 240 -2.22 -8.38 -5.59
C TRP A 240 -3.08 -9.38 -6.37
N VAL A 241 -3.47 -10.50 -5.74
CA VAL A 241 -4.39 -11.48 -6.34
C VAL A 241 -5.75 -10.85 -6.65
N ALA A 242 -6.24 -9.96 -5.79
CA ALA A 242 -7.50 -9.26 -6.05
C ALA A 242 -7.38 -8.24 -7.20
N GLY A 243 -6.21 -7.62 -7.38
CA GLY A 243 -5.88 -6.83 -8.57
C GLY A 243 -5.97 -7.67 -9.84
N ASP A 244 -5.35 -8.85 -9.87
CA ASP A 244 -5.43 -9.78 -11.01
C ASP A 244 -6.87 -10.22 -11.30
N GLN A 245 -7.64 -10.55 -10.27
CA GLN A 245 -9.06 -10.92 -10.42
C GLN A 245 -9.90 -9.80 -11.03
N PHE A 246 -9.65 -8.55 -10.63
CA PHE A 246 -10.35 -7.40 -11.18
C PHE A 246 -10.05 -7.21 -12.67
N VAL A 247 -8.79 -7.38 -13.08
CA VAL A 247 -8.39 -7.30 -14.49
C VAL A 247 -9.04 -8.39 -15.33
N VAL A 248 -9.11 -9.63 -14.82
CA VAL A 248 -9.80 -10.75 -15.48
C VAL A 248 -11.30 -10.48 -15.60
N GLN A 249 -11.95 -9.99 -14.53
CA GLN A 249 -13.37 -9.61 -14.56
C GLN A 249 -13.66 -8.48 -15.55
N ALA A 250 -12.70 -7.58 -15.76
CA ALA A 250 -12.77 -6.50 -16.73
C ALA A 250 -12.45 -6.95 -18.18
N GLY A 251 -12.13 -8.23 -18.41
CA GLY A 251 -11.77 -8.74 -19.74
C GLY A 251 -10.37 -8.37 -20.21
N LEU A 252 -9.54 -7.78 -19.34
CA LEU A 252 -8.21 -7.25 -19.64
C LEU A 252 -7.07 -8.21 -19.22
N GLY A 253 -7.40 -9.43 -18.77
CA GLY A 253 -6.45 -10.40 -18.23
C GLY A 253 -5.35 -10.75 -19.22
N TRP A 254 -5.73 -11.02 -20.47
CA TRP A 254 -4.82 -11.36 -21.57
C TRP A 254 -3.87 -10.20 -21.90
N ALA A 255 -4.34 -8.95 -21.85
CA ALA A 255 -3.52 -7.78 -22.12
C ALA A 255 -2.44 -7.61 -21.05
N LEU A 256 -2.80 -7.79 -19.76
CA LEU A 256 -1.82 -7.78 -18.69
C LEU A 256 -0.83 -8.94 -18.81
N ALA A 257 -1.28 -10.15 -19.13
CA ALA A 257 -0.41 -11.31 -19.35
C ALA A 257 0.56 -11.08 -20.51
N GLY A 258 0.08 -10.50 -21.62
CA GLY A 258 0.87 -10.12 -22.79
C GLY A 258 1.98 -9.15 -22.45
N LEU A 259 1.66 -8.08 -21.72
CA LEU A 259 2.65 -7.10 -21.24
C LEU A 259 3.71 -7.75 -20.33
N LEU A 260 3.28 -8.60 -19.38
CA LEU A 260 4.20 -9.27 -18.46
C LEU A 260 5.18 -10.20 -19.17
N ARG A 261 4.72 -10.92 -20.21
CA ARG A 261 5.56 -11.77 -21.07
C ARG A 261 6.52 -10.94 -21.90
N ARG A 262 6.02 -9.91 -22.59
CA ARG A 262 6.80 -9.06 -23.50
C ARG A 262 7.97 -8.39 -22.78
N HIS A 263 7.74 -7.94 -21.55
CA HIS A 263 8.76 -7.26 -20.75
C HIS A 263 9.47 -8.17 -19.74
N ARG A 264 9.28 -9.50 -19.85
CA ARG A 264 9.96 -10.53 -19.05
C ARG A 264 9.93 -10.25 -17.54
N TYR A 265 8.78 -9.78 -17.04
CA TYR A 265 8.62 -9.60 -15.61
C TYR A 265 8.71 -10.95 -14.89
N PRO A 266 9.41 -11.06 -13.75
CA PRO A 266 9.49 -12.29 -12.98
C PRO A 266 8.11 -12.59 -12.36
N VAL A 267 7.34 -13.45 -13.03
CA VAL A 267 6.00 -13.87 -12.61
C VAL A 267 5.87 -15.39 -12.69
N THR A 268 5.06 -15.98 -11.81
CA THR A 268 4.82 -17.42 -11.81
C THR A 268 3.93 -17.84 -12.98
N ILE A 269 4.15 -19.04 -13.51
CA ILE A 269 3.34 -19.60 -14.61
C ILE A 269 1.86 -19.68 -14.19
N GLU A 270 1.58 -20.08 -12.94
CA GLU A 270 0.22 -20.12 -12.38
C GLU A 270 -0.50 -18.78 -12.42
N ARG A 271 0.24 -17.66 -12.33
CA ARG A 271 -0.35 -16.32 -12.44
C ARG A 271 -0.70 -16.02 -13.88
N LEU A 272 0.21 -16.31 -14.82
CA LEU A 272 -0.04 -16.10 -16.24
C LEU A 272 -1.24 -16.92 -16.71
N GLN A 273 -1.36 -18.18 -16.30
CA GLN A 273 -2.52 -19.03 -16.60
C GLN A 273 -3.83 -18.46 -16.04
N ARG A 274 -3.80 -17.88 -14.84
CA ARG A 274 -4.98 -17.24 -14.25
C ARG A 274 -5.39 -15.96 -14.98
N LEU A 275 -4.43 -15.21 -15.50
CA LEU A 275 -4.69 -13.99 -16.27
C LEU A 275 -5.21 -14.29 -17.68
N ASP A 276 -4.75 -15.38 -18.29
CA ASP A 276 -5.23 -15.86 -19.59
C ASP A 276 -6.60 -16.56 -19.52
N ALA A 277 -7.11 -16.84 -18.32
CA ALA A 277 -8.40 -17.47 -18.16
C ALA A 277 -9.49 -16.58 -18.78
N PRO A 278 -10.45 -17.16 -19.54
CA PRO A 278 -11.52 -16.39 -20.15
C PRO A 278 -12.31 -15.65 -19.07
N ALA A 279 -12.65 -14.38 -19.35
CA ALA A 279 -13.45 -13.58 -18.45
C ALA A 279 -14.76 -14.32 -18.13
N PRO A 280 -15.20 -14.39 -16.86
CA PRO A 280 -16.50 -14.97 -16.55
C PRO A 280 -17.59 -14.18 -17.30
N PRO A 281 -18.64 -14.85 -17.80
CA PRO A 281 -19.71 -14.17 -18.53
C PRO A 281 -20.25 -13.02 -17.67
N SER A 282 -20.35 -11.84 -18.26
CA SER A 282 -20.89 -10.66 -17.59
C SER A 282 -22.25 -11.01 -17.01
N ARG A 283 -22.47 -10.70 -15.73
CA ARG A 283 -23.82 -10.70 -15.15
C ARG A 283 -24.59 -9.55 -15.80
N VAL A 284 -25.06 -9.77 -17.02
CA VAL A 284 -26.13 -8.97 -17.60
C VAL A 284 -27.32 -9.22 -16.68
N LEU A 285 -27.59 -8.28 -15.79
CA LEU A 285 -28.88 -8.21 -15.12
C LEU A 285 -29.91 -8.17 -16.24
N ARG A 286 -30.57 -9.31 -16.49
CA ARG A 286 -31.81 -9.36 -17.25
C ARG A 286 -32.78 -8.47 -16.47
N LEU A 287 -32.90 -7.21 -16.89
CA LEU A 287 -34.07 -6.41 -16.59
C LEU A 287 -35.24 -7.17 -17.22
N VAL A 288 -35.93 -7.94 -16.37
CA VAL A 288 -37.24 -8.49 -16.68
C VAL A 288 -38.14 -7.28 -16.90
N ARG A 289 -38.42 -7.01 -18.17
CA ARG A 289 -39.44 -6.06 -18.59
C ARG A 289 -40.78 -6.74 -18.29
N ASN A 290 -41.43 -6.32 -17.21
CA ASN A 290 -42.88 -6.49 -17.06
C ASN A 290 -43.58 -5.35 -17.78
#